data_AF-A0A4U2Z9Z3-F1
#
_entry.id   AF-A0A4U2Z9Z3-F1
#
_cell.length_a   1.000
_cell.length_b   1.000
_cell.length_c   1.000
_cell.angle_alpha   90.00
_cell.angle_beta   90.00
_cell.angle_gamma   90.00
#
_symmetry.space_group_name_H-M   'P 1'
#
loop_
_entity.id
_entity.type
_entity.pdbx_description
1 polymer ?
#
loop_
_entity_poly.entity_id
_entity_poly.type
_entity_poly.pdbx_seq_one_letter_code
_entity_poly.pdbx_strand_id
1 'polypeptide(L)'
;MYGLFEDEDDLLTGSPKSKLMDIIFHANNDVVRYELENFIDRAAAMEMMIREKCGDKFSDDGDEIEKEIRSFILSRRDEVDDFAKNLYIEMMGSILSKSE
;
A
#
# COMPACT_ATOMS: atom_id res chain seq x y z
N MET A 1 32.65 9.69 19.16
CA MET A 1 31.67 8.60 19.31
C MET A 1 30.41 9.08 18.59
N TYR A 2 30.42 9.00 17.26
CA TYR A 2 29.31 9.36 16.39
C TYR A 2 28.75 8.03 15.87
N GLY A 3 27.66 7.56 16.45
CA GLY A 3 27.11 6.25 16.07
C GLY A 3 25.77 5.93 16.71
N LEU A 4 25.02 6.96 17.12
CA LEU A 4 23.64 6.81 17.58
C LEU A 4 22.68 7.82 16.92
N PHE A 5 23.20 8.85 16.24
CA PHE A 5 22.39 9.83 15.50
C PHE A 5 22.40 9.60 13.98
N GLU A 6 23.38 8.87 13.43
CA GLU A 6 23.42 8.57 11.98
C GLU A 6 22.40 7.49 11.57
N ASP A 7 22.11 6.51 12.45
CA ASP A 7 21.15 5.43 12.14
C ASP A 7 19.68 5.90 12.14
N GLU A 8 19.33 6.91 12.94
CA GLU A 8 17.97 7.48 12.96
C GLU A 8 17.72 8.47 11.80
N ASP A 9 18.75 9.20 11.36
CA ASP A 9 18.65 10.13 10.22
C ASP A 9 18.60 9.40 8.87
N ASP A 10 19.21 8.21 8.73
CA ASP A 10 19.13 7.40 7.50
C ASP A 10 17.77 6.71 7.32
N LEU A 11 17.02 6.45 8.40
CA LEU A 11 15.63 5.99 8.32
C LEU A 11 14.71 7.07 7.68
N LEU A 12 15.13 8.33 7.71
CA LEU A 12 14.38 9.45 7.16
C LEU A 12 14.78 9.85 5.72
N THR A 13 15.85 9.27 5.16
CA THR A 13 16.31 9.50 3.77
C THR A 13 15.77 8.42 2.82
N GLY A 14 14.64 8.67 2.14
CA GLY A 14 14.11 7.69 1.18
C GLY A 14 12.68 7.95 0.72
N SER A 15 12.26 7.31 -0.38
CA SER A 15 10.87 7.37 -0.83
C SER A 15 9.96 6.65 0.18
N PRO A 16 8.67 7.06 0.31
CA PRO A 16 7.71 6.36 1.17
C PRO A 16 7.65 4.86 0.92
N LYS A 17 7.82 4.44 -0.35
CA LYS A 17 7.91 3.04 -0.73
C LYS A 17 9.10 2.34 -0.07
N SER A 18 10.30 2.90 -0.17
CA SER A 18 11.52 2.29 0.40
C SER A 18 11.37 2.11 1.91
N LYS A 19 10.94 3.17 2.59
CA LYS A 19 10.76 3.17 4.04
C LYS A 19 9.74 2.15 4.52
N LEU A 20 8.61 2.01 3.80
CA LEU A 20 7.64 0.97 4.14
C LEU A 20 8.27 -0.43 4.02
N MET A 21 9.05 -0.68 2.97
CA MET A 21 9.71 -1.98 2.81
C MET A 21 10.66 -2.25 3.98
N ASP A 22 11.44 -1.25 4.38
CA ASP A 22 12.33 -1.35 5.54
C ASP A 22 11.54 -1.67 6.83
N ILE A 23 10.41 -0.98 7.05
CA ILE A 23 9.53 -1.26 8.20
C ILE A 23 8.95 -2.68 8.14
N ILE A 24 8.48 -3.13 6.98
CA ILE A 24 7.93 -4.49 6.80
C ILE A 24 8.96 -5.57 7.15
N PHE A 25 10.25 -5.34 6.85
CA PHE A 25 11.30 -6.31 7.13
C PHE A 25 11.76 -6.32 8.60
N HIS A 26 11.64 -5.21 9.32
CA HIS A 26 12.23 -5.06 10.66
C HIS A 26 11.21 -4.96 11.80
N ALA A 27 9.95 -4.58 11.53
CA ALA A 27 8.91 -4.50 12.56
C ALA A 27 8.43 -5.89 13.03
N ASN A 28 7.63 -5.92 14.09
CA ASN A 28 7.04 -7.15 14.61
C ASN A 28 6.22 -7.86 13.50
N ASN A 29 6.57 -9.12 13.23
CA ASN A 29 6.01 -9.86 12.11
C ASN A 29 4.50 -10.11 12.24
N ASP A 30 3.97 -10.26 13.46
CA ASP A 30 2.54 -10.46 13.68
C ASP A 30 1.75 -9.17 13.38
N VAL A 31 2.30 -8.00 13.77
CA VAL A 31 1.72 -6.70 13.43
C VAL A 31 1.74 -6.47 11.92
N VAL A 32 2.87 -6.74 11.27
CA VAL A 32 3.01 -6.59 9.81
C VAL A 32 2.03 -7.51 9.08
N ARG A 33 1.90 -8.78 9.49
CA ARG A 33 0.94 -9.72 8.89
C ARG A 33 -0.50 -9.23 9.05
N TYR A 34 -0.86 -8.80 10.25
CA TYR A 34 -2.21 -8.30 10.52
C TYR A 34 -2.56 -7.07 9.65
N GLU A 35 -1.63 -6.13 9.50
CA GLU A 35 -1.87 -4.96 8.64
C GLU A 35 -1.89 -5.31 7.14
N LEU A 36 -1.08 -6.28 6.70
CA LEU A 36 -1.14 -6.79 5.33
C LEU A 36 -2.47 -7.48 5.05
N GLU A 37 -2.97 -8.32 5.96
CA GLU A 37 -4.28 -8.96 5.85
C GLU A 37 -5.40 -7.91 5.74
N ASN A 38 -5.39 -6.89 6.61
CA ASN A 38 -6.35 -5.78 6.52
C ASN A 38 -6.27 -5.03 5.18
N PHE A 39 -5.07 -4.82 4.64
CA PHE A 39 -4.90 -4.18 3.34
C PHE A 39 -5.49 -5.03 2.20
N ILE A 40 -5.26 -6.34 2.22
CA ILE A 40 -5.83 -7.28 1.24
C ILE A 40 -7.36 -7.30 1.32
N ASP A 41 -7.94 -7.35 2.53
CA ASP A 41 -9.40 -7.32 2.71
C ASP A 41 -10.02 -6.03 2.16
N ARG A 42 -9.36 -4.89 2.38
CA ARG A 42 -9.78 -3.60 1.80
C ARG A 42 -9.70 -3.62 0.27
N ALA A 43 -8.65 -4.18 -0.30
CA ALA A 43 -8.49 -4.29 -1.76
C ALA A 43 -9.60 -5.19 -2.37
N ALA A 44 -9.85 -6.35 -1.76
CA ALA A 44 -10.92 -7.26 -2.18
C ALA A 44 -12.31 -6.59 -2.11
N ALA A 45 -12.59 -5.88 -1.01
CA ALA A 45 -13.84 -5.14 -0.87
C ALA A 45 -14.00 -4.04 -1.94
N MET A 46 -12.93 -3.30 -2.25
CA MET A 46 -12.96 -2.28 -3.32
C MET A 46 -13.26 -2.89 -4.69
N GLU A 47 -12.63 -4.02 -5.03
CA GLU A 47 -12.93 -4.72 -6.28
C GLU A 47 -14.38 -5.21 -6.34
N MET A 48 -14.88 -5.81 -5.26
CA MET A 48 -16.29 -6.24 -5.17
C MET A 48 -17.25 -5.07 -5.35
N MET A 49 -17.01 -3.95 -4.65
CA MET A 49 -17.84 -2.74 -4.76
C MET A 49 -17.85 -2.16 -6.19
N ILE A 50 -16.72 -2.23 -6.91
CA ILE A 50 -16.65 -1.79 -8.30
C ILE A 50 -17.48 -2.71 -9.18
N ARG A 51 -17.36 -4.04 -9.02
CA ARG A 51 -18.16 -5.02 -9.77
C ARG A 51 -19.65 -4.83 -9.54
N GLU A 52 -20.08 -4.64 -8.30
CA GLU A 52 -21.49 -4.38 -7.96
C GLU A 52 -22.02 -3.09 -8.61
N LYS A 53 -21.22 -2.00 -8.59
CA LYS A 53 -21.62 -0.71 -9.16
C LYS A 53 -21.54 -0.64 -10.68
N CYS A 54 -20.74 -1.51 -11.28
CA CYS A 54 -20.48 -1.53 -12.72
C CYS A 54 -20.89 -2.86 -13.35
N GLY A 55 -21.87 -3.56 -12.77
CA GLY A 55 -22.23 -4.95 -13.08
C GLY A 55 -22.55 -5.29 -14.54
N ASP A 56 -22.81 -4.30 -15.39
CA ASP A 56 -23.00 -4.49 -16.84
C ASP A 56 -21.67 -4.47 -17.64
N LYS A 57 -20.55 -4.05 -17.02
CA LYS A 57 -19.26 -3.79 -17.68
C LYS A 57 -18.15 -4.75 -17.30
N PHE A 58 -18.33 -5.52 -16.23
CA PHE A 58 -17.29 -6.42 -15.72
C PHE A 58 -17.92 -7.78 -15.45
N SER A 59 -17.50 -8.78 -16.23
CA SER A 59 -17.82 -10.19 -16.00
C SER A 59 -17.31 -10.70 -14.66
N ASP A 60 -17.97 -11.74 -14.13
CA ASP A 60 -17.62 -12.37 -12.85
C ASP A 60 -16.18 -12.94 -12.81
N ASP A 61 -15.57 -13.20 -13.98
CA ASP A 61 -14.22 -13.73 -14.11
C ASP A 61 -13.09 -12.72 -13.80
N GLY A 62 -13.38 -11.42 -13.72
CA GLY A 62 -12.42 -10.40 -13.27
C GLY A 62 -11.37 -9.94 -14.28
N ASP A 63 -11.38 -10.47 -15.51
CA ASP A 63 -10.38 -10.11 -16.53
C ASP A 63 -10.58 -8.67 -17.06
N GLU A 64 -11.82 -8.17 -17.04
CA GLU A 64 -12.18 -6.86 -17.57
C GLU A 64 -11.83 -5.72 -16.61
N ILE A 65 -11.99 -5.95 -15.29
CA ILE A 65 -11.62 -4.96 -14.26
C ILE A 65 -10.10 -4.76 -14.21
N GLU A 66 -9.32 -5.84 -14.34
CA GLU A 66 -7.85 -5.77 -14.38
C GLU A 66 -7.36 -4.98 -15.61
N LYS A 67 -8.00 -5.16 -16.77
CA LYS A 67 -7.70 -4.35 -17.98
C LYS A 67 -7.95 -2.87 -17.74
N GLU A 68 -9.08 -2.53 -17.10
CA GLU A 68 -9.43 -1.14 -16.82
C GLU A 68 -8.48 -0.52 -15.79
N ILE A 69 -8.13 -1.25 -14.72
CA ILE A 69 -7.13 -0.82 -13.72
C ILE A 69 -5.80 -0.51 -14.40
N ARG A 70 -5.31 -1.41 -15.26
CA ARG A 70 -4.06 -1.17 -16.02
C ARG A 70 -4.15 0.06 -16.92
N SER A 71 -5.26 0.22 -17.63
CA SER A 71 -5.51 1.39 -18.47
C SER A 71 -5.50 2.69 -17.65
N PHE A 72 -6.12 2.67 -16.47
CA PHE A 72 -6.16 3.79 -15.54
C PHE A 72 -4.76 4.15 -15.01
N ILE A 73 -3.97 3.15 -14.61
CA ILE A 73 -2.58 3.34 -14.15
C ILE A 73 -1.72 3.96 -15.27
N LEU A 74 -1.88 3.50 -16.51
CA LEU A 74 -1.09 4.03 -17.63
C LEU A 74 -1.50 5.45 -18.01
N SER A 75 -2.80 5.75 -17.99
CA SER A 75 -3.33 7.06 -18.38
C SER A 75 -3.15 8.14 -17.31
N ARG A 76 -3.01 7.75 -16.03
CA ARG A 76 -2.89 8.67 -14.88
C ARG A 76 -1.72 8.31 -13.97
N ARG A 77 -0.60 7.90 -14.56
CA ARG A 77 0.56 7.38 -13.83
C ARG A 77 0.98 8.26 -12.65
N ASP A 78 1.10 9.58 -12.87
CA ASP A 78 1.61 10.49 -11.84
C ASP A 78 0.61 10.65 -10.68
N GLU A 79 -0.69 10.79 -10.99
CA GLU A 79 -1.76 10.83 -9.97
C GLU A 79 -1.81 9.54 -9.15
N VAL A 80 -1.65 8.39 -9.82
CA VAL A 80 -1.61 7.08 -9.16
C VAL A 80 -0.37 6.94 -8.29
N ASP A 81 0.80 7.38 -8.76
CA ASP A 81 2.05 7.34 -7.99
C ASP A 81 1.96 8.22 -6.73
N ASP A 82 1.39 9.43 -6.85
CA ASP A 82 1.18 10.33 -5.72
C ASP A 82 0.17 9.78 -4.71
N PHE A 83 -0.93 9.18 -5.19
CA PHE A 83 -1.87 8.50 -4.31
C PHE A 83 -1.24 7.27 -3.63
N ALA A 84 -0.43 6.50 -4.36
CA ALA A 84 0.29 5.36 -3.79
C ALA A 84 1.29 5.78 -2.71
N LYS A 85 1.97 6.92 -2.86
CA LYS A 85 2.82 7.49 -1.79
C LYS A 85 2.05 7.72 -0.49
N ASN A 86 0.82 8.22 -0.56
CA ASN A 86 -0.02 8.39 0.62
C ASN A 86 -0.39 7.05 1.25
N LEU A 87 -0.75 6.04 0.45
CA LEU A 87 -1.03 4.70 0.96
C LEU A 87 0.18 4.06 1.64
N TYR A 88 1.40 4.26 1.10
CA TYR A 88 2.62 3.82 1.78
C TYR A 88 2.76 4.47 3.17
N ILE A 89 2.50 5.77 3.28
CA ILE A 89 2.57 6.50 4.57
C ILE A 89 1.51 6.01 5.56
N GLU A 90 0.28 5.81 5.10
CA GLU A 90 -0.82 5.29 5.94
C GLU A 90 -0.49 3.90 6.51
N MET A 91 0.05 3.02 5.67
CA MET A 91 0.43 1.67 6.10
C MET A 91 1.60 1.69 7.07
N MET A 92 2.61 2.54 6.85
CA MET A 92 3.70 2.74 7.82
C MET A 92 3.14 3.18 9.18
N GLY A 93 2.25 4.16 9.21
CA GLY A 93 1.62 4.63 10.45
C GLY A 93 0.81 3.53 11.15
N SER A 94 0.11 2.69 10.39
CA SER A 94 -0.68 1.57 10.93
C SER A 94 0.19 0.50 11.59
N ILE A 95 1.35 0.18 11.00
CA ILE A 95 2.30 -0.77 11.58
C ILE A 95 3.00 -0.18 12.83
N LEU A 96 3.47 1.07 12.74
CA LEU A 96 4.25 1.70 13.80
C LEU A 96 3.38 1.98 15.04
N SER A 97 2.14 2.45 14.86
CA SER A 97 1.22 2.73 15.98
C SER A 97 0.81 1.51 16.80
N LYS A 98 1.02 0.30 16.27
CA LYS A 98 0.75 -0.98 16.94
C LYS A 98 2.01 -1.67 17.47
N SER A 99 3.17 -1.04 17.24
CA SER A 99 4.45 -1.48 17.77
C SER A 99 4.83 -0.76 19.07
N GLU A 100 4.00 0.20 19.52
CA GLU A 100 4.09 0.90 20.82
C GLU A 100 3.33 0.17 21.95
#